data_AF-T1CM24-F1
#
_entry.id   AF-T1CM24-F1
#
_cell.length_a   1.000
_cell.length_b   1.000
_cell.length_c   1.000
_cell.angle_alpha   90.00
_cell.angle_beta   90.00
_cell.angle_gamma   90.00
#
_symmetry.space_group_name_H-M   'P 1'
#
loop_
_entity.id
_entity.type
_entity.pdbx_description
1 polymer ?
#
loop_
_entity_poly.entity_id
_entity_poly.type
_entity_poly.pdbx_seq_one_letter_code
_entity_poly.pdbx_strand_id
1 'polypeptide(L)'
;EGRIAREPRGSGGFGYDPIFLPRDSARTAAELSVAEKNAISHRAQALQALVARARALLAPTPAPTSTGRGQLFILAAPSGAGKTSLVRALLARKPDLRLSISHTTRPKRATEVDGREYHFVSVEQFKRMVAEDRFLEYARVFDNYYGTAREPVEARLAAGGDLVLEIDWQGARQVRRAPLQCQTIFVLPPSRSALEQRLRSRATDSAEVIARRLSDAVSDMS
;
A
#
# COMPACT_ATOMS: atom_id res chain seq x y z
N GLU A 1 9.53 4.85 31.96
CA GLU A 1 9.87 4.70 33.39
C GLU A 1 9.41 5.94 34.16
N GLY A 2 9.00 5.79 35.41
CA GLY A 2 8.47 6.87 36.25
C GLY A 2 8.15 6.36 37.66
N ARG A 3 7.73 7.25 38.56
CA ARG A 3 7.38 6.91 39.95
C ARG A 3 6.00 7.43 40.30
N ILE A 4 5.41 6.92 41.38
CA ILE A 4 4.10 7.37 41.88
C ILE A 4 4.32 8.34 43.05
N ALA A 5 3.65 9.49 42.99
CA ALA A 5 3.62 10.49 44.04
C ALA A 5 2.75 10.01 45.20
N ARG A 6 3.07 10.48 46.42
CA ARG A 6 2.30 10.13 47.62
C ARG A 6 0.92 10.79 47.66
N GLU A 7 0.76 11.92 46.97
CA GLU A 7 -0.49 12.67 46.93
C GLU A 7 -0.75 13.19 45.50
N PRO A 8 -2.03 13.29 45.07
CA PRO A 8 -2.41 13.90 43.79
C PRO A 8 -2.05 15.38 43.73
N ARG A 9 -1.44 15.83 42.63
CA ARG A 9 -1.07 17.24 42.39
C ARG A 9 -1.38 17.65 40.96
N GLY A 10 -1.62 18.95 40.71
CA GLY A 10 -1.95 19.49 39.39
C GLY A 10 -3.43 19.33 38.98
N SER A 11 -3.83 20.03 37.92
CA SER A 11 -5.22 20.09 37.44
C SER A 11 -5.41 19.65 35.99
N GLY A 12 -4.34 19.33 35.26
CA GLY A 12 -4.40 18.91 33.86
C GLY A 12 -4.34 17.38 33.66
N GLY A 13 -4.83 16.88 32.53
CA GLY A 13 -4.69 15.47 32.17
C GLY A 13 -5.85 14.57 32.59
N PHE A 14 -5.65 13.25 32.52
CA PHE A 14 -6.70 12.24 32.76
C PHE A 14 -6.14 11.02 33.50
N GLY A 15 -6.96 10.36 34.31
CA GLY A 15 -6.59 9.12 35.00
C GLY A 15 -5.51 9.32 36.07
N TYR A 16 -4.38 8.62 35.95
CA TYR A 16 -3.29 8.65 36.92
C TYR A 16 -2.34 9.85 36.78
N ASP A 17 -2.59 10.77 35.84
CA ASP A 17 -1.77 11.95 35.63
C ASP A 17 -1.48 12.77 36.91
N PRO A 18 -2.42 12.94 37.85
CA PRO A 18 -2.18 13.66 39.11
C PRO A 18 -1.21 12.96 40.07
N ILE A 19 -0.91 11.68 39.90
CA ILE A 19 -0.03 10.92 40.79
C ILE A 19 1.20 10.34 40.07
N PHE A 20 1.23 10.35 38.74
CA PHE A 20 2.37 9.83 37.99
C PHE A 20 3.45 10.89 37.81
N LEU A 21 4.67 10.59 38.26
CA LEU A 21 5.87 11.40 38.07
C LEU A 21 6.69 10.81 36.91
N PRO A 22 6.79 11.52 35.77
CA PRO A 22 7.69 11.12 34.69
C PRO A 22 9.13 11.01 35.18
N ARG A 23 9.94 10.19 34.49
CA ARG A 23 11.37 10.02 34.77
C ARG A 23 12.04 11.39 34.92
N ASP A 24 12.82 11.55 35.99
CA ASP A 24 13.59 12.77 36.27
C ASP A 24 12.75 14.05 36.49
N SER A 25 11.44 13.91 36.73
CA SER A 25 10.54 15.01 37.09
C SER A 25 10.16 15.01 38.58
N ALA A 26 10.13 16.20 39.19
CA ALA A 26 9.54 16.45 40.51
C ALA A 26 8.03 16.79 40.43
N ARG A 27 7.57 17.16 39.22
CA ARG A 27 6.18 17.49 38.89
C ARG A 27 5.46 16.26 38.36
N THR A 28 4.25 16.04 38.84
CA THR A 28 3.34 15.03 38.31
C THR A 28 2.98 15.38 36.87
N ALA A 29 2.52 14.40 36.09
CA ALA A 29 2.08 14.66 34.74
C ALA A 29 1.01 15.76 34.73
N ALA A 30 0.07 15.80 35.68
CA ALA A 30 -0.97 16.82 35.73
C ALA A 30 -0.49 18.27 35.99
N GLU A 31 0.76 18.44 36.44
CA GLU A 31 1.40 19.74 36.63
C GLU A 31 2.24 20.19 35.42
N LEU A 32 2.43 19.31 34.44
CA LEU A 32 3.15 19.63 33.20
C LEU A 32 2.21 20.26 32.18
N SER A 33 2.70 21.30 31.49
CA SER A 33 2.03 21.85 30.32
C SER A 33 1.90 20.80 29.22
N VAL A 34 0.96 21.01 28.30
CA VAL A 34 0.78 20.14 27.12
C VAL A 34 2.08 20.04 26.31
N ALA A 35 2.84 21.13 26.19
CA ALA A 35 4.13 21.15 25.50
C ALA A 35 5.18 20.27 26.20
N GLU A 36 5.29 20.34 27.52
CA GLU A 36 6.22 19.52 28.30
C GLU A 36 5.83 18.03 28.27
N LYS A 37 4.54 17.70 28.40
CA LYS A 37 4.04 16.32 28.22
C LYS A 37 4.36 15.77 26.83
N ASN A 38 4.19 16.60 25.81
CA ASN A 38 4.50 16.26 24.43
C ASN A 38 6.01 16.19 24.16
N ALA A 39 6.88 16.69 25.04
CA ALA A 39 8.32 16.52 24.87
C ALA A 39 8.81 15.18 25.45
N ILE A 40 8.16 14.68 26.51
CA ILE A 40 8.68 13.55 27.30
C ILE A 40 7.83 12.27 27.22
N SER A 41 6.67 12.30 26.56
CA SER A 41 5.80 11.12 26.48
C SER A 41 6.25 10.11 25.42
N HIS A 42 6.00 8.83 25.70
CA HIS A 42 6.18 7.74 24.73
C HIS A 42 5.39 7.98 23.43
N ARG A 43 4.21 8.62 23.54
CA ARG A 43 3.38 9.00 22.38
C ARG A 43 4.08 10.01 21.49
N ALA A 44 4.77 10.99 22.08
CA ALA A 44 5.52 11.97 21.32
C ALA A 44 6.77 11.38 20.66
N GLN A 45 7.50 10.51 21.36
CA GLN A 45 8.63 9.78 20.78
C GLN A 45 8.17 8.91 19.60
N ALA A 46 7.04 8.21 19.75
CA ALA A 46 6.43 7.44 18.66
C ALA A 46 5.99 8.33 17.49
N LEU A 47 5.40 9.51 17.77
CA LEU A 47 5.01 10.48 16.74
C LEU A 47 6.23 11.06 16.02
N GLN A 48 7.31 11.39 16.73
CA GLN A 48 8.55 11.87 16.12
C GLN A 48 9.21 10.80 15.25
N ALA A 49 9.25 9.55 15.71
CA ALA A 49 9.74 8.42 14.91
C ALA A 49 8.88 8.21 13.65
N LEU A 50 7.55 8.31 13.79
CA LEU A 50 6.63 8.23 12.66
C LEU A 50 6.84 9.38 11.66
N VAL A 51 6.97 10.62 12.15
CA VAL A 51 7.22 11.80 11.31
C VAL A 51 8.57 11.70 10.60
N ALA A 52 9.62 11.23 11.28
CA ALA A 52 10.93 10.99 10.66
C ALA A 52 10.84 9.91 9.57
N ARG A 53 10.10 8.83 9.83
CA ARG A 53 9.89 7.76 8.85
C ARG A 53 9.04 8.23 7.66
N ALA A 54 7.98 8.98 7.92
CA ALA A 54 7.15 9.59 6.89
C ALA A 54 7.94 10.60 6.06
N ARG A 55 8.78 11.44 6.68
CA ARG A 55 9.70 12.33 5.97
C ARG A 55 10.72 11.57 5.13
N ALA A 56 11.26 10.44 5.60
CA ALA A 56 12.15 9.62 4.79
C ALA A 56 11.43 8.95 3.60
N LEU A 57 10.15 8.58 3.76
CA LEU A 57 9.33 8.00 2.69
C LEU A 57 8.79 9.05 1.70
N LEU A 58 8.58 10.29 2.17
CA LEU A 58 8.03 11.40 1.39
C LEU A 58 9.11 12.39 0.94
N ALA A 59 10.34 12.25 1.42
CA ALA A 59 11.48 12.99 0.89
C ALA A 59 11.53 12.70 -0.61
N PRO A 60 11.76 13.72 -1.45
CA PRO A 60 12.01 13.47 -2.86
C PRO A 60 13.14 12.45 -2.93
N THR A 61 12.85 11.29 -3.51
CA THR A 61 13.86 10.27 -3.79
C THR A 61 15.01 11.01 -4.47
N PRO A 62 16.27 10.85 -4.02
CA PRO A 62 17.38 11.42 -4.77
C PRO A 62 17.19 11.03 -6.24
N ALA A 63 17.31 12.01 -7.13
CA ALA A 63 17.14 11.80 -8.56
C ALA A 63 17.91 10.52 -8.93
N PRO A 64 17.31 9.58 -9.67
CA PRO A 64 17.92 8.29 -9.93
C PRO A 64 19.34 8.53 -10.44
N THR A 65 20.32 8.01 -9.71
CA THR A 65 21.69 7.94 -10.16
C THR A 65 21.68 7.32 -11.55
N SER A 66 22.26 8.05 -12.49
CA SER A 66 22.21 7.87 -13.93
C SER A 66 22.65 6.49 -14.44
N THR A 67 21.77 5.51 -14.33
CA THR A 67 21.68 4.42 -15.30
C THR A 67 20.49 4.77 -16.18
N GLY A 68 20.65 4.89 -17.51
CA GLY A 68 19.57 5.28 -18.44
C GLY A 68 18.36 4.33 -18.52
N ARG A 69 18.15 3.48 -17.50
CA ARG A 69 16.97 2.64 -17.30
C ARG A 69 15.87 3.42 -16.57
N GLY A 70 14.62 3.18 -16.98
CA GLY A 70 13.43 3.73 -16.35
C GLY A 70 13.17 3.14 -14.97
N GLN A 71 12.32 3.81 -14.18
CA GLN A 71 11.95 3.36 -12.85
C GLN A 71 10.69 2.50 -12.87
N LEU A 72 10.72 1.41 -12.09
CA LEU A 72 9.56 0.54 -11.86
C LEU A 72 8.88 0.87 -10.53
N PHE A 73 7.61 1.22 -10.58
CA PHE A 73 6.76 1.44 -9.41
C PHE A 73 5.75 0.30 -9.28
N ILE A 74 5.53 -0.19 -8.07
CA ILE A 74 4.50 -1.18 -7.77
C ILE A 74 3.48 -0.52 -6.87
N LEU A 75 2.24 -0.41 -7.33
CA LEU A 75 1.12 0.02 -6.51
C LEU A 75 0.29 -1.20 -6.13
N ALA A 76 0.39 -1.60 -4.87
CA ALA A 76 -0.40 -2.68 -4.30
C ALA A 76 -1.44 -2.11 -3.33
N ALA A 77 -2.65 -2.68 -3.33
CA ALA A 77 -3.72 -2.28 -2.44
C ALA A 77 -4.77 -3.42 -2.38
N PRO A 78 -5.43 -3.64 -1.23
CA PRO A 78 -6.50 -4.62 -1.15
C PRO A 78 -7.67 -4.21 -2.06
N SER A 79 -8.41 -5.21 -2.53
CA SER A 79 -9.57 -4.98 -3.42
C SER A 79 -10.59 -4.04 -2.76
N GLY A 80 -10.92 -2.93 -3.42
CA GLY A 80 -11.84 -1.90 -2.89
C GLY A 80 -11.18 -0.69 -2.24
N ALA A 81 -9.85 -0.68 -2.06
CA ALA A 81 -9.12 0.47 -1.48
C ALA A 81 -9.03 1.70 -2.41
N GLY A 82 -9.44 1.59 -3.68
CA GLY A 82 -9.45 2.71 -4.64
C GLY A 82 -8.20 2.80 -5.52
N LYS A 83 -7.47 1.67 -5.68
CA LYS A 83 -6.22 1.54 -6.44
C LYS A 83 -6.28 2.21 -7.83
N THR A 84 -7.27 1.84 -8.64
CA THR A 84 -7.43 2.36 -10.00
C THR A 84 -7.64 3.87 -10.06
N SER A 85 -8.35 4.46 -9.08
CA SER A 85 -8.53 5.92 -9.01
C SER A 85 -7.21 6.64 -8.72
N LEU A 86 -6.38 6.06 -7.86
CA LEU A 86 -5.07 6.62 -7.53
C LEU A 86 -4.09 6.51 -8.71
N VAL A 87 -4.10 5.37 -9.44
CA VAL A 87 -3.31 5.21 -10.66
C VAL A 87 -3.70 6.25 -11.71
N ARG A 88 -5.00 6.44 -11.97
CA ARG A 88 -5.48 7.44 -12.94
C ARG A 88 -5.02 8.86 -12.58
N ALA A 89 -5.14 9.24 -11.30
CA ALA A 89 -4.67 10.53 -10.83
C ALA A 89 -3.14 10.69 -10.97
N LEU A 90 -2.38 9.61 -10.75
CA LEU A 90 -0.93 9.60 -10.91
C LEU A 90 -0.52 9.77 -12.38
N LEU A 91 -1.14 9.01 -13.29
CA LEU A 91 -0.85 9.10 -14.73
C LEU A 91 -1.19 10.47 -15.31
N ALA A 92 -2.26 11.12 -14.83
CA ALA A 92 -2.63 12.47 -15.25
C ALA A 92 -1.59 13.53 -14.83
N ARG A 93 -0.90 13.32 -13.71
CA ARG A 93 0.13 14.23 -13.18
C ARG A 93 1.53 13.95 -13.70
N LYS A 94 1.79 12.72 -14.17
CA LYS A 94 3.09 12.32 -14.71
C LYS A 94 2.91 11.66 -16.09
N PRO A 95 2.83 12.44 -17.18
CA PRO A 95 2.55 11.95 -18.52
C PRO A 95 3.54 10.92 -19.07
N ASP A 96 4.78 10.92 -18.57
CA ASP A 96 5.84 9.99 -18.98
C ASP A 96 5.73 8.62 -18.29
N LEU A 97 4.97 8.53 -17.19
CA LEU A 97 4.66 7.28 -16.53
C LEU A 97 3.61 6.51 -17.35
N ARG A 98 3.83 5.22 -17.55
CA ARG A 98 2.83 4.32 -18.15
C ARG A 98 2.40 3.26 -17.15
N LEU A 99 1.13 2.89 -17.23
CA LEU A 99 0.59 1.74 -16.55
C LEU A 99 0.88 0.48 -17.38
N SER A 100 1.37 -0.57 -16.73
CA SER A 100 1.46 -1.89 -17.35
C SER A 100 0.09 -2.54 -17.44
N ILE A 101 -0.26 -3.02 -18.62
CA ILE A 101 -1.53 -3.70 -18.88
C ILE A 101 -1.33 -5.19 -18.57
N SER A 102 -2.02 -5.69 -17.54
CA SER A 102 -1.89 -7.08 -17.09
C SER A 102 -2.73 -8.02 -17.96
N HIS A 103 -2.36 -9.30 -17.98
CA HIS A 103 -3.18 -10.36 -18.55
C HIS A 103 -4.17 -10.87 -17.50
N THR A 104 -5.36 -11.28 -17.92
CA THR A 104 -6.32 -11.95 -17.03
C THR A 104 -7.13 -13.02 -17.74
N THR A 105 -7.52 -14.06 -16.99
CA THR A 105 -8.49 -15.06 -17.46
C THR A 105 -9.93 -14.72 -17.12
N ARG A 106 -10.16 -13.61 -16.41
CA ARG A 106 -11.50 -13.15 -16.08
C ARG A 106 -12.23 -12.74 -17.36
N PRO A 107 -13.53 -13.06 -17.52
CA PRO A 107 -14.33 -12.52 -18.60
C PRO A 107 -14.31 -10.99 -18.62
N LYS A 108 -14.14 -10.43 -19.82
CA LYS A 108 -14.20 -8.99 -20.08
C LYS A 108 -15.60 -8.46 -19.75
N ARG A 109 -15.69 -7.33 -19.04
CA ARG A 109 -16.96 -6.62 -18.82
C ARG A 109 -17.35 -5.83 -20.06
N ALA A 110 -18.64 -5.50 -20.19
CA ALA A 110 -19.17 -4.75 -21.34
C ALA A 110 -18.46 -3.39 -21.59
N THR A 111 -17.94 -2.76 -20.53
CA THR A 111 -17.27 -1.45 -20.59
C THR A 111 -15.75 -1.54 -20.79
N GLU A 112 -15.18 -2.74 -20.79
CA GLU A 112 -13.74 -2.98 -20.88
C GLU A 112 -13.31 -3.25 -22.34
N VAL A 113 -12.11 -2.78 -22.69
CA VAL A 113 -11.49 -2.97 -23.99
C VAL A 113 -10.22 -3.80 -23.81
N ASP A 114 -10.06 -4.82 -24.66
CA ASP A 114 -8.85 -5.65 -24.66
C ASP A 114 -7.64 -4.83 -25.06
N GLY A 115 -6.52 -5.02 -24.34
CA GLY A 115 -5.31 -4.23 -24.53
C GLY A 115 -5.39 -2.79 -23.99
N ARG A 116 -6.47 -2.42 -23.28
CA ARG A 116 -6.58 -1.15 -22.56
C ARG A 116 -6.63 -1.35 -21.04
N GLU A 117 -7.60 -2.12 -20.57
CA GLU A 117 -7.69 -2.46 -19.13
C GLU A 117 -6.87 -3.70 -18.80
N TYR A 118 -7.01 -4.75 -19.61
CA TYR A 118 -6.30 -6.02 -19.50
C TYR A 118 -6.10 -6.62 -20.88
N HIS A 119 -5.16 -7.55 -21.00
CA HIS A 119 -5.17 -8.56 -22.05
C HIS A 119 -6.01 -9.76 -21.58
N PHE A 120 -7.18 -9.93 -22.17
CA PHE A 120 -8.11 -11.00 -21.81
C PHE A 120 -7.75 -12.27 -22.58
N VAL A 121 -7.26 -13.28 -21.86
CA VAL A 121 -6.76 -14.53 -22.42
C VAL A 121 -7.51 -15.73 -21.84
N SER A 122 -7.50 -16.87 -22.56
CA SER A 122 -8.06 -18.11 -22.00
C SER A 122 -7.19 -18.65 -20.86
N VAL A 123 -7.76 -19.50 -20.00
CA VAL A 123 -6.99 -20.19 -18.94
C VAL A 123 -5.88 -21.06 -19.54
N GLU A 124 -6.13 -21.70 -20.68
CA GLU A 124 -5.13 -22.51 -21.38
C GLU A 124 -3.96 -21.66 -21.89
N GLN A 125 -4.26 -20.52 -22.51
CA GLN A 125 -3.23 -19.58 -22.98
C GLN A 125 -2.43 -19.03 -21.81
N PHE A 126 -3.09 -18.64 -20.71
CA PHE A 126 -2.41 -18.14 -19.52
C PHE A 126 -1.44 -19.20 -18.95
N LYS A 127 -1.89 -20.45 -18.80
CA LYS A 127 -1.06 -21.55 -18.33
C LYS A 127 0.12 -21.84 -19.26
N ARG A 128 -0.07 -21.72 -20.57
CA ARG A 128 1.01 -21.83 -21.56
C ARG A 128 2.07 -20.75 -21.35
N MET A 129 1.65 -19.49 -21.19
CA MET A 129 2.56 -18.38 -20.90
C MET A 129 3.32 -18.57 -19.58
N VAL A 130 2.69 -19.18 -18.56
CA VAL A 130 3.39 -19.57 -17.32
C VAL A 130 4.46 -20.64 -17.59
N ALA A 131 4.13 -21.69 -18.35
CA ALA A 131 5.08 -22.74 -18.70
C ALA A 131 6.26 -22.24 -19.54
N GLU A 132 6.06 -21.18 -20.30
CA GLU A 132 7.06 -20.49 -21.12
C GLU A 132 7.83 -19.39 -20.36
N ASP A 133 7.65 -19.25 -19.03
CA ASP A 133 8.25 -18.21 -18.18
C ASP A 133 8.05 -16.76 -18.69
N ARG A 134 6.89 -16.49 -19.31
CA ARG A 134 6.60 -15.20 -19.94
C ARG A 134 6.11 -14.12 -18.97
N PHE A 135 5.84 -14.48 -17.72
CA PHE A 135 5.33 -13.55 -16.71
C PHE A 135 6.46 -13.09 -15.77
N LEU A 136 6.50 -11.78 -15.51
CA LEU A 136 7.32 -11.21 -14.44
C LEU A 136 6.75 -11.60 -13.08
N GLU A 137 5.42 -11.61 -12.98
CA GLU A 137 4.65 -12.07 -11.84
C GLU A 137 3.30 -12.59 -12.32
N TYR A 138 2.74 -13.54 -11.59
CA TYR A 138 1.35 -13.93 -11.76
C TYR A 138 0.75 -14.43 -10.46
N ALA A 139 -0.54 -14.21 -10.28
CA ALA A 139 -1.27 -14.68 -9.12
C ALA A 139 -2.66 -15.17 -9.52
N ARG A 140 -3.19 -16.11 -8.75
CA ARG A 140 -4.61 -16.43 -8.79
C ARG A 140 -5.32 -15.57 -7.77
N VAL A 141 -6.21 -14.70 -8.24
CA VAL A 141 -7.03 -13.83 -7.40
C VAL A 141 -8.47 -14.29 -7.56
N PHE A 142 -9.03 -14.85 -6.49
CA PHE A 142 -10.27 -15.63 -6.53
C PHE A 142 -10.18 -16.79 -7.53
N ASP A 143 -11.03 -16.75 -8.57
CA ASP A 143 -11.19 -17.84 -9.53
C ASP A 143 -10.51 -17.53 -10.87
N ASN A 144 -9.82 -16.38 -10.96
CA ASN A 144 -9.16 -15.93 -12.19
C ASN A 144 -7.67 -15.72 -11.97
N TYR A 145 -6.90 -15.94 -13.03
CA TYR A 145 -5.48 -15.63 -13.05
C TYR A 145 -5.26 -14.19 -13.52
N TYR A 146 -4.21 -13.60 -12.98
CA TYR A 146 -3.71 -12.28 -13.34
C TYR A 146 -2.20 -12.37 -13.46
N GLY A 147 -1.60 -11.67 -14.42
CA GLY A 147 -0.14 -11.64 -14.54
C GLY A 147 0.38 -10.54 -15.44
N THR A 148 1.56 -10.04 -15.10
CA THR A 148 2.28 -9.01 -15.85
C THR A 148 3.29 -9.66 -16.77
N ALA A 149 3.17 -9.45 -18.09
CA ALA A 149 4.12 -9.99 -19.05
C ALA A 149 5.51 -9.36 -18.86
N ARG A 150 6.55 -10.18 -18.88
CA ARG A 150 7.93 -9.77 -18.58
C ARG A 150 8.51 -8.84 -19.65
N GLU A 151 8.44 -9.28 -20.90
CA GLU A 151 9.12 -8.64 -22.02
C GLU A 151 8.70 -7.16 -22.22
N PRO A 152 7.40 -6.78 -22.22
CA PRO A 152 7.01 -5.37 -22.31
C PRO A 152 7.51 -4.48 -21.17
N VAL A 153 7.58 -5.04 -19.95
CA VAL A 153 8.10 -4.31 -18.77
C VAL A 153 9.59 -4.07 -18.93
N GLU A 154 10.36 -5.12 -19.20
CA GLU A 154 11.82 -5.03 -19.33
C GLU A 154 12.23 -4.16 -20.51
N ALA A 155 11.55 -4.28 -21.66
CA ALA A 155 11.81 -3.45 -22.83
C ALA A 155 11.58 -1.96 -22.55
N ARG A 156 10.49 -1.60 -21.86
CA ARG A 156 10.21 -0.20 -21.52
C ARG A 156 11.22 0.36 -20.52
N LEU A 157 11.55 -0.40 -19.48
CA LEU A 157 12.55 0.01 -18.50
C LEU A 157 13.92 0.16 -19.16
N ALA A 158 14.30 -0.74 -20.07
CA ALA A 158 15.54 -0.62 -20.84
C ALA A 158 15.59 0.63 -21.72
N ALA A 159 14.45 1.07 -22.25
CA ALA A 159 14.32 2.30 -23.05
C ALA A 159 14.26 3.59 -22.21
N GLY A 160 14.52 3.53 -20.89
CA GLY A 160 14.46 4.70 -20.01
C GLY A 160 13.04 5.10 -19.58
N GLY A 161 12.02 4.32 -19.95
CA GLY A 161 10.63 4.64 -19.68
C GLY A 161 10.17 4.20 -18.29
N ASP A 162 9.63 5.14 -17.51
CA ASP A 162 9.01 4.83 -16.23
C ASP A 162 7.74 3.98 -16.41
N LEU A 163 7.52 3.03 -15.50
CA LEU A 163 6.37 2.13 -15.51
C LEU A 163 5.80 1.94 -14.11
N VAL A 164 4.46 1.87 -14.01
CA VAL A 164 3.74 1.46 -12.79
C VAL A 164 2.99 0.16 -13.00
N LEU A 165 3.09 -0.76 -12.04
CA LEU A 165 2.34 -2.01 -11.96
C LEU A 165 1.19 -1.87 -10.95
N GLU A 166 -0.03 -2.17 -11.38
CA GLU A 166 -1.22 -2.18 -10.53
C GLU A 166 -1.57 -3.62 -10.09
N ILE A 167 -0.76 -4.24 -9.23
CA ILE A 167 -0.85 -5.68 -8.89
C ILE A 167 -1.33 -5.94 -7.45
N ASP A 168 -1.54 -7.20 -7.08
CA ASP A 168 -1.86 -7.62 -5.71
C ASP A 168 -0.57 -7.83 -4.88
N TRP A 169 -0.70 -8.19 -3.61
CA TRP A 169 0.47 -8.41 -2.74
C TRP A 169 1.29 -9.64 -3.16
N GLN A 170 0.65 -10.68 -3.71
CA GLN A 170 1.34 -11.88 -4.20
C GLN A 170 2.24 -11.54 -5.38
N GLY A 171 1.70 -10.77 -6.34
CA GLY A 171 2.46 -10.22 -7.46
C GLY A 171 3.59 -9.31 -6.98
N ALA A 172 3.30 -8.36 -6.08
CA ALA A 172 4.32 -7.47 -5.53
C ALA A 172 5.47 -8.21 -4.82
N ARG A 173 5.18 -9.32 -4.14
CA ARG A 173 6.21 -10.18 -3.54
C ARG A 173 7.07 -10.89 -4.59
N GLN A 174 6.49 -11.31 -5.72
CA GLN A 174 7.24 -11.92 -6.81
C GLN A 174 8.17 -10.91 -7.50
N VAL A 175 7.67 -9.71 -7.84
CA VAL A 175 8.48 -8.67 -8.49
C VAL A 175 9.65 -8.23 -7.60
N ARG A 176 9.46 -8.13 -6.28
CA ARG A 176 10.57 -7.81 -5.34
C ARG A 176 11.68 -8.85 -5.30
N ARG A 177 11.41 -10.10 -5.73
CA ARG A 177 12.42 -11.15 -5.85
C ARG A 177 13.10 -11.15 -7.21
N ALA A 178 12.51 -10.50 -8.22
CA ALA A 178 13.11 -10.34 -9.53
C ALA A 178 14.32 -9.39 -9.44
N PRO A 179 15.32 -9.52 -10.33
CA PRO A 179 16.50 -8.64 -10.38
C PRO A 179 16.17 -7.27 -11.00
N LEU A 180 15.03 -6.67 -10.61
CA LEU A 180 14.57 -5.36 -11.05
C LEU A 180 14.53 -4.42 -9.85
N GLN A 181 15.17 -3.26 -9.97
CA GLN A 181 14.99 -2.20 -8.99
C GLN A 181 13.56 -1.67 -9.09
N CYS A 182 12.80 -1.80 -8.00
CA CYS A 182 11.42 -1.34 -7.94
C CYS A 182 11.12 -0.61 -6.63
N GLN A 183 10.24 0.39 -6.71
CA GLN A 183 9.68 1.08 -5.55
C GLN A 183 8.26 0.58 -5.31
N THR A 184 8.01 0.01 -4.13
CA THR A 184 6.69 -0.53 -3.78
C THR A 184 5.92 0.44 -2.89
N ILE A 185 4.69 0.75 -3.26
CA ILE A 185 3.74 1.60 -2.55
C ILE A 185 2.52 0.75 -2.21
N PHE A 186 2.24 0.59 -0.91
CA PHE A 186 1.05 -0.12 -0.44
C PHE A 186 0.00 0.87 0.05
N VAL A 187 -1.21 0.82 -0.51
CA VAL A 187 -2.31 1.70 -0.13
C VAL A 187 -3.28 0.96 0.78
N LEU A 188 -3.31 1.37 2.05
CA LEU A 188 -4.25 0.83 3.03
C LEU A 188 -5.58 1.60 3.01
N PRO A 189 -6.72 0.92 3.23
CA PRO A 189 -7.97 1.61 3.53
C PRO A 189 -7.85 2.32 4.90
N PRO A 190 -8.59 3.41 5.13
CA PRO A 190 -8.52 4.16 6.40
C PRO A 190 -9.00 3.33 7.60
N SER A 191 -9.84 2.32 7.35
CA SER A 191 -10.25 1.31 8.33
C SER A 191 -10.81 0.07 7.62
N ARG A 192 -10.92 -1.05 8.34
CA ARG A 192 -11.63 -2.25 7.87
C ARG A 192 -13.09 -1.96 7.56
N SER A 193 -13.76 -1.15 8.39
CA SER A 193 -15.16 -0.76 8.19
C SER A 193 -15.35 0.07 6.91
N ALA A 194 -14.41 0.96 6.58
CA ALA A 194 -14.45 1.74 5.34
C ALA A 194 -14.25 0.87 4.10
N LEU A 195 -13.39 -0.15 4.19
CA LEU A 195 -13.22 -1.15 3.13
C LEU A 195 -14.51 -1.95 2.91
N GLU A 196 -15.12 -2.43 4.00
CA GLU A 196 -16.38 -3.17 3.96
C GLU A 196 -17.52 -2.35 3.37
N GLN A 197 -17.69 -1.10 3.81
CA GLN A 197 -18.70 -0.19 3.26
C GLN A 197 -18.52 0.00 1.76
N ARG A 198 -17.27 0.18 1.27
CA ARG A 198 -16.99 0.32 -0.17
C ARG A 198 -17.26 -0.96 -0.96
N LEU A 199 -16.99 -2.13 -0.39
CA LEU A 199 -17.29 -3.40 -1.04
C LEU A 199 -18.81 -3.61 -1.15
N ARG A 200 -19.55 -3.29 -0.07
CA ARG A 200 -21.02 -3.36 -0.04
C ARG A 200 -21.67 -2.33 -0.97
N SER A 201 -21.13 -1.12 -1.07
CA SER A 201 -21.71 -0.05 -1.89
C SER A 201 -21.58 -0.27 -3.40
N ARG A 202 -20.73 -1.20 -3.86
CA ARG A 202 -20.57 -1.51 -5.29
C ARG A 202 -21.72 -2.33 -5.88
N ALA A 203 -22.70 -2.76 -5.07
CA ALA A 203 -24.00 -3.32 -5.48
C ALA A 203 -23.98 -4.44 -6.55
N THR A 204 -22.83 -5.07 -6.78
CA THR A 204 -22.61 -6.07 -7.85
C THR A 204 -22.09 -7.39 -7.33
N ASP A 205 -21.80 -7.48 -6.03
CA ASP A 205 -21.24 -8.65 -5.38
C ASP A 205 -22.23 -9.17 -4.33
N SER A 206 -22.40 -10.50 -4.25
CA SER A 206 -23.22 -11.12 -3.20
C SER A 206 -22.59 -10.95 -1.81
N ALA A 207 -23.37 -11.12 -0.75
CA ALA A 207 -22.88 -11.05 0.63
C ALA A 207 -21.69 -12.01 0.87
N GLU A 208 -21.72 -13.19 0.25
CA GLU A 208 -20.65 -14.20 0.31
C GLU A 208 -19.37 -13.73 -0.39
N VAL A 209 -19.48 -13.10 -1.56
CA VAL A 209 -18.34 -12.53 -2.30
C VAL A 209 -17.72 -11.37 -1.51
N ILE A 210 -18.53 -10.55 -0.83
CA ILE A 210 -18.07 -9.45 0.02
C ILE A 210 -17.31 -10.00 1.24
N ALA A 211 -17.84 -11.04 1.91
CA ALA A 211 -17.18 -11.67 3.05
C ALA A 211 -15.83 -12.29 2.65
N ARG A 212 -15.76 -12.97 1.50
CA ARG A 212 -14.51 -13.53 0.96
C ARG A 212 -13.49 -12.43 0.64
N ARG A 213 -13.92 -11.33 -0.01
CA ARG A 213 -13.05 -10.17 -0.29
C ARG A 213 -12.52 -9.49 0.97
N LEU A 214 -13.33 -9.42 2.04
CA LEU A 214 -12.89 -8.88 3.33
C LEU A 214 -11.86 -9.77 4.01
N SER A 215 -12.05 -11.09 3.96
CA SER A 215 -11.09 -12.06 4.50
C SER A 215 -9.75 -11.98 3.75
N ASP A 216 -9.80 -11.90 2.42
CA ASP A 216 -8.60 -11.76 1.59
C ASP A 216 -7.90 -10.44 1.88
N ALA A 217 -8.62 -9.33 1.99
CA ALA A 217 -8.01 -8.03 2.33
C ALA A 217 -7.34 -8.00 3.71
N VAL A 218 -7.83 -8.77 4.69
CA VAL A 218 -7.15 -8.92 5.99
C VAL A 218 -5.85 -9.71 5.81
N SER A 219 -5.87 -10.76 4.99
CA SER A 219 -4.67 -11.54 4.64
C SER A 219 -3.66 -10.71 3.85
N ASP A 220 -4.13 -9.83 2.96
CA ASP A 220 -3.31 -8.88 2.17
C ASP A 220 -2.62 -7.81 3.05
N MET A 221 -3.18 -7.54 4.25
CA MET A 221 -2.72 -6.51 5.20
C MET A 221 -1.82 -7.05 6.33
N SER A 222 -1.64 -8.38 6.42
CA SER A 222 -0.88 -9.07 7.47
C SER A 222 0.51 -9.46 6.99
#